data_AF-A0A955Z684-F1
#
_entry.id   AF-A0A955Z684-F1
#
_cell.length_a   1.000
_cell.length_b   1.000
_cell.length_c   1.000
_cell.angle_alpha   90.00
_cell.angle_beta   90.00
_cell.angle_gamma   90.00
#
_symmetry.space_group_name_H-M   'P 1'
#
loop_
_entity.id
_entity.type
_entity.pdbx_description
1 polymer ?
#
loop_
_entity_poly.entity_id
_entity_poly.type
_entity_poly.pdbx_seq_one_letter_code
_entity_poly.pdbx_strand_id
1 'polypeptide(L)'
;MTAVELPGQALSARDEGGAAVRLAVHDASRLEWSLSVPLPRKGPLTYALRVELRIPSNSFVRHAPWEQMQSFTRLDGAAMQLSGDAVSIDQLRRGALGMAAKLSRASEGFSRHCRLAGSLFAKAPHEELKEVLEIWLQAALRLTHETRATVTTVAADDEAEVRRERDLVDEYISVRLLEMLASAQRSLSALTESRSRHAARLARVGEEMEEVVASALAAELSYRKGRGFPCADPDSAHALENYLDRSSKLKKHFQEVLFLERESYQVADRAYHWVAGFFALIASTWAFMWQIALVDRATNAQTVSSGLVTFALLAGVVYASKDRLKEIGRNWMTRRVHRVWGAQRVTKYRAPAR
;
A
#
# COMPACT_ATOMS: atom_id res chain seq x y z
N MET A 1 -0.86 -30.65 5.64
CA MET A 1 -1.69 -31.80 5.24
C MET A 1 -3.08 -31.26 5.03
N THR A 2 -3.51 -31.17 3.77
CA THR A 2 -4.74 -30.49 3.38
C THR A 2 -5.79 -31.57 3.12
N ALA A 3 -6.83 -31.62 3.94
CA ALA A 3 -8.02 -32.41 3.67
C ALA A 3 -9.10 -31.45 3.19
N VAL A 4 -9.56 -31.65 1.96
CA VAL A 4 -10.76 -31.01 1.43
C VAL A 4 -11.86 -32.04 1.59
N GLU A 5 -12.70 -31.89 2.62
CA GLU A 5 -13.95 -32.65 2.70
C GLU A 5 -15.01 -31.90 1.88
N LEU A 6 -15.23 -32.39 0.67
CA LEU A 6 -16.45 -32.10 -0.08
C LEU A 6 -17.53 -33.08 0.44
N PRO A 7 -18.74 -32.63 0.80
CA PRO A 7 -19.86 -33.57 0.90
C PRO A 7 -20.00 -34.27 -0.45
N GLY A 8 -19.74 -35.57 -0.44
CA GLY A 8 -19.69 -36.40 -1.64
C GLY A 8 -21.02 -36.38 -2.38
N GLN A 9 -20.93 -36.36 -3.70
CA GLN A 9 -22.02 -36.37 -4.71
C GLN A 9 -22.53 -34.99 -5.15
N ALA A 10 -21.75 -34.24 -5.95
CA ALA A 10 -22.31 -33.29 -6.94
C ALA A 10 -21.31 -32.72 -7.97
N LEU A 11 -20.02 -33.11 -7.99
CA LEU A 11 -19.03 -32.51 -8.89
C LEU A 11 -18.41 -33.55 -9.83
N SER A 12 -19.25 -34.17 -10.66
CA SER A 12 -18.84 -34.98 -11.81
C SER A 12 -19.37 -34.44 -13.14
N ALA A 13 -19.67 -33.15 -13.22
CA ALA A 13 -19.91 -32.46 -14.49
C ALA A 13 -18.84 -31.39 -14.69
N ARG A 14 -17.76 -31.74 -15.40
CA ARG A 14 -16.90 -30.78 -16.09
C ARG A 14 -17.76 -30.09 -17.16
N ASP A 15 -18.33 -28.94 -16.83
CA ASP A 15 -18.89 -28.02 -17.81
C ASP A 15 -17.87 -26.89 -17.98
N GLU A 16 -17.03 -26.99 -19.01
CA GLU A 16 -15.88 -26.11 -19.30
C GLU A 16 -16.29 -24.68 -19.74
N GLY A 17 -17.47 -24.20 -19.34
CA GLY A 17 -17.99 -22.89 -19.77
C GLY A 17 -18.97 -22.24 -18.78
N GLY A 18 -18.89 -22.55 -17.49
CA GLY A 18 -19.68 -21.87 -16.44
C GLY A 18 -18.94 -20.65 -15.86
N ALA A 19 -19.65 -19.54 -15.64
CA ALA A 19 -19.11 -18.39 -14.93
C ALA A 19 -18.62 -18.80 -13.53
N ALA A 20 -17.42 -18.36 -13.14
CA ALA A 20 -16.81 -18.71 -11.86
C ALA A 20 -16.66 -17.45 -11.00
N VAL A 21 -17.19 -17.48 -9.77
CA VAL A 21 -16.97 -16.39 -8.81
C VAL A 21 -15.58 -16.54 -8.24
N ARG A 22 -14.72 -15.54 -8.49
CA ARG A 22 -13.37 -15.47 -7.93
C ARG A 22 -13.38 -14.59 -6.68
N LEU A 23 -13.13 -15.22 -5.53
CA LEU A 23 -12.88 -14.51 -4.28
C LEU A 23 -11.36 -14.39 -4.10
N ALA A 24 -10.84 -13.16 -4.15
CA ALA A 24 -9.43 -12.87 -3.88
C ALA A 24 -9.34 -12.01 -2.62
N VAL A 25 -8.53 -12.43 -1.66
CA VAL A 25 -8.29 -11.68 -0.43
C VAL A 25 -6.80 -11.40 -0.33
N HIS A 26 -6.49 -10.11 -0.18
CA HIS A 26 -5.14 -9.64 0.09
C HIS A 26 -5.06 -9.23 1.56
N ASP A 27 -4.52 -10.10 2.40
CA ASP A 27 -4.35 -9.85 3.83
C ASP A 27 -2.95 -9.25 4.13
N ALA A 28 -2.80 -8.65 5.32
CA ALA A 28 -1.56 -8.04 5.82
C ALA A 28 -0.36 -9.02 5.87
N SER A 29 -0.60 -10.31 5.67
CA SER A 29 0.38 -11.38 5.62
C SER A 29 1.19 -11.47 4.29
N ARG A 30 0.96 -10.57 3.32
CA ARG A 30 1.59 -10.59 1.98
C ARG A 30 1.31 -11.87 1.17
N LEU A 31 0.33 -12.66 1.60
CA LEU A 31 -0.14 -13.83 0.89
C LEU A 31 -1.38 -13.44 0.10
N GLU A 32 -1.28 -13.54 -1.23
CA GLU A 32 -2.44 -13.50 -2.10
C GLU A 32 -2.99 -14.92 -2.22
N TRP A 33 -4.28 -15.07 -1.94
CA TRP A 33 -4.99 -16.30 -2.24
C TRP A 33 -6.27 -15.99 -3.01
N SER A 34 -6.59 -16.85 -3.97
CA SER A 34 -7.83 -16.77 -4.72
C SER A 34 -8.52 -18.11 -4.77
N LEU A 35 -9.82 -18.12 -4.47
CA LEU A 35 -10.71 -19.26 -4.61
C LEU A 35 -11.66 -19.00 -5.77
N SER A 36 -11.83 -19.99 -6.66
CA SER A 36 -12.80 -19.91 -7.76
C SER A 36 -13.86 -20.97 -7.55
N VAL A 37 -15.13 -20.55 -7.52
CA VAL A 37 -16.28 -21.45 -7.33
C VAL A 37 -17.12 -21.43 -8.60
N PRO A 38 -17.35 -22.59 -9.25
CA PRO A 38 -18.20 -22.65 -10.43
C PRO A 38 -19.65 -22.35 -10.05
N LEU A 39 -20.30 -21.44 -10.77
CA LEU A 39 -21.73 -21.19 -10.61
C LEU A 39 -22.56 -22.13 -11.52
N PRO A 40 -23.70 -22.64 -11.04
CA PRO A 40 -24.64 -23.34 -11.91
C PRO A 40 -25.23 -22.37 -12.95
N ARG A 41 -25.51 -22.85 -14.16
CA ARG A 41 -26.14 -22.04 -15.22
C ARG A 41 -27.58 -21.63 -14.89
N LYS A 42 -28.31 -22.39 -14.06
CA LYS A 42 -29.68 -22.09 -13.60
C LYS A 42 -29.93 -22.70 -12.22
N GLY A 43 -30.74 -22.00 -11.42
CA GLY A 43 -31.23 -22.45 -10.12
C GLY A 43 -30.32 -22.09 -8.93
N PRO A 44 -30.88 -22.01 -7.71
CA PRO A 44 -30.10 -21.75 -6.50
C PRO A 44 -29.23 -22.98 -6.14
N LEU A 45 -27.96 -22.75 -5.82
CA LEU A 45 -27.06 -23.76 -5.26
C LEU A 45 -26.72 -23.36 -3.83
N THR A 46 -27.12 -24.18 -2.86
CA THR A 46 -26.70 -24.00 -1.47
C THR A 46 -25.28 -24.51 -1.32
N TYR A 47 -24.36 -23.64 -0.92
CA TYR A 47 -22.97 -24.02 -0.65
C TYR A 47 -22.45 -23.33 0.61
N ALA A 48 -21.51 -24.00 1.28
CA ALA A 48 -20.75 -23.45 2.40
C ALA A 48 -19.26 -23.66 2.11
N LEU A 49 -18.48 -22.58 2.16
CA LEU A 49 -17.04 -22.62 1.92
C LEU A 49 -16.33 -22.34 3.23
N ARG A 50 -15.57 -23.31 3.72
CA ARG A 50 -14.68 -23.15 4.87
C ARG A 50 -13.24 -23.27 4.40
N VAL A 51 -12.49 -22.19 4.55
CA VAL A 51 -11.06 -22.14 4.23
C VAL A 51 -10.29 -22.01 5.53
N GLU A 52 -9.44 -23.00 5.83
CA GLU A 52 -8.51 -22.94 6.96
C GLU A 52 -7.08 -22.89 6.43
N LEU A 53 -6.41 -21.76 6.64
CA LEU A 53 -5.03 -21.51 6.24
C LEU A 53 -4.13 -21.55 7.48
N ARG A 54 -3.23 -22.53 7.55
CA ARG A 54 -2.18 -22.55 8.58
C ARG A 54 -0.95 -21.83 8.05
N ILE A 55 -0.79 -20.58 8.47
CA ILE A 55 0.38 -19.77 8.16
C ILE A 55 1.48 -20.06 9.20
N PRO A 56 2.68 -20.51 8.80
CA PRO A 56 3.79 -20.70 9.73
C PRO A 56 4.13 -19.40 10.48
N SER A 57 4.35 -19.47 11.79
CA SER A 57 4.58 -18.28 12.64
C SER A 57 5.80 -17.45 12.23
N ASN A 58 6.78 -18.06 11.57
CA ASN A 58 7.95 -17.37 11.01
C ASN A 58 7.65 -16.60 9.70
N SER A 59 6.52 -16.88 9.05
CA SER A 59 6.01 -16.10 7.89
C SER A 59 5.28 -14.83 8.37
N PHE A 60 4.79 -14.87 9.61
CA PHE A 60 4.12 -13.78 10.30
C PHE A 60 5.14 -12.98 11.12
N VAL A 61 6.11 -12.35 10.47
CA VAL A 61 6.97 -11.43 11.20
C VAL A 61 6.11 -10.23 11.60
N ARG A 62 5.84 -10.07 12.90
CA ARG A 62 5.33 -8.82 13.48
C ARG A 62 6.39 -7.74 13.30
N HIS A 63 6.56 -7.27 12.07
CA HIS A 63 7.19 -6.02 11.81
C HIS A 63 6.16 -4.92 12.13
N ALA A 64 6.10 -4.54 13.41
CA ALA A 64 5.51 -3.26 13.81
C ALA A 64 6.47 -2.04 13.72
N PRO A 65 7.52 -1.96 12.87
CA PRO A 65 8.02 -0.65 12.44
C PRO A 65 6.92 0.16 11.75
N TRP A 66 5.92 -0.50 11.15
CA TRP A 66 4.81 0.18 10.48
C TRP A 66 3.86 0.88 11.44
N GLU A 67 3.52 0.29 12.60
CA GLU A 67 2.72 0.98 13.62
C GLU A 67 3.50 2.14 14.27
N GLN A 68 4.81 1.99 14.51
CA GLN A 68 5.67 3.08 14.99
C GLN A 68 5.94 4.15 13.92
N MET A 69 6.05 3.80 12.63
CA MET A 69 6.17 4.79 11.55
C MET A 69 4.85 5.48 11.25
N GLN A 70 3.71 4.80 11.42
CA GLN A 70 2.38 5.41 11.37
C GLN A 70 2.16 6.41 12.51
N SER A 71 2.83 6.28 13.67
CA SER A 71 2.80 7.32 14.69
C SER A 71 3.69 8.54 14.37
N PHE A 72 4.67 8.41 13.46
CA PHE A 72 5.61 9.49 13.12
C PHE A 72 5.47 10.07 11.69
N THR A 73 4.54 9.57 10.87
CA THR A 73 4.29 10.10 9.51
C THR A 73 2.81 10.12 9.13
N ARG A 74 1.91 10.40 10.07
CA ARG A 74 0.60 10.95 9.69
C ARG A 74 0.83 12.38 9.26
N LEU A 75 1.04 12.58 7.96
CA LEU A 75 0.49 13.75 7.30
C LEU A 75 -1.03 13.65 7.51
N ASP A 76 -1.50 14.06 8.69
CA ASP A 76 -2.85 14.57 8.82
C ASP A 76 -2.92 15.68 7.78
N GLY A 77 -3.50 15.35 6.63
CA GLY A 77 -3.64 16.28 5.53
C GLY A 77 -4.30 17.51 6.11
N ALA A 78 -3.58 18.64 6.10
CA ALA A 78 -4.18 19.93 6.31
C ALA A 78 -5.47 19.97 5.51
N ALA A 79 -6.55 20.45 6.15
CA ALA A 79 -7.85 20.59 5.52
C ALA A 79 -7.66 21.09 4.09
N MET A 80 -8.26 20.38 3.13
CA MET A 80 -8.23 20.67 1.70
C MET A 80 -8.39 22.17 1.44
N GLN A 81 -7.27 22.89 1.42
CA GLN A 81 -7.16 24.25 0.95
C GLN A 81 -6.43 24.08 -0.37
N LEU A 82 -7.22 23.82 -1.42
CA LEU A 82 -6.76 24.04 -2.79
C LEU A 82 -6.63 25.55 -2.96
N SER A 83 -5.60 26.13 -2.34
CA SER A 83 -5.31 27.55 -2.36
C SER A 83 -4.01 27.74 -3.15
N GLY A 84 -4.16 28.12 -4.41
CA GLY A 84 -3.06 28.40 -5.35
C GLY A 84 -3.50 28.22 -6.80
N ASP A 85 -2.84 28.94 -7.72
CA ASP A 85 -3.17 28.97 -9.16
C ASP A 85 -2.95 27.62 -9.90
N ALA A 86 -2.26 26.65 -9.29
CA ALA A 86 -2.00 25.35 -9.89
C ALA A 86 -2.26 24.20 -8.91
N VAL A 87 -3.25 23.35 -9.23
CA VAL A 87 -3.57 22.13 -8.48
C VAL A 87 -2.72 20.98 -9.02
N SER A 88 -1.94 20.33 -8.14
CA SER A 88 -1.15 19.16 -8.52
C SER A 88 -1.93 17.84 -8.41
N ILE A 89 -1.53 16.84 -9.20
CA ILE A 89 -2.09 15.47 -9.14
C ILE A 89 -1.97 14.86 -7.74
N ASP A 90 -0.87 15.10 -7.04
CA ASP A 90 -0.67 14.61 -5.66
C ASP A 90 -1.67 15.26 -4.68
N GLN A 91 -1.95 16.56 -4.83
CA GLN A 91 -2.96 17.25 -4.02
C GLN A 91 -4.36 16.67 -4.25
N LEU A 92 -4.73 16.39 -5.50
CA LEU A 92 -6.00 15.74 -5.84
C LEU A 92 -6.13 14.38 -5.17
N ARG A 93 -5.09 13.54 -5.25
CA ARG A 93 -5.09 12.19 -4.67
C ARG A 93 -5.14 12.20 -3.14
N ARG A 94 -4.33 13.04 -2.48
CA ARG A 94 -4.36 13.21 -1.02
C ARG A 94 -5.70 13.75 -0.55
N GLY A 95 -6.28 14.68 -1.32
CA GLY A 95 -7.63 15.18 -1.08
C GLY A 95 -8.68 14.08 -1.12
N ALA A 96 -8.65 13.25 -2.17
CA ALA A 96 -9.53 12.10 -2.32
C ALA A 96 -9.40 11.08 -1.16
N LEU A 97 -8.16 10.79 -0.74
CA LEU A 97 -7.89 9.92 0.41
C LEU A 97 -8.38 10.51 1.74
N GLY A 98 -8.16 11.82 1.94
CA GLY A 98 -8.62 12.53 3.13
C GLY A 98 -10.15 12.50 3.26
N MET A 99 -10.85 12.70 2.14
CA MET A 99 -12.29 12.54 2.04
C MET A 99 -12.70 11.09 2.35
N ALA A 100 -12.07 10.09 1.71
CA ALA A 100 -12.38 8.67 1.93
C ALA A 100 -12.24 8.25 3.40
N ALA A 101 -11.25 8.80 4.10
CA ALA A 101 -11.06 8.58 5.54
C ALA A 101 -12.14 9.24 6.40
N LYS A 102 -12.62 10.44 6.02
CA LYS A 102 -13.75 11.10 6.68
C LYS A 102 -15.06 10.31 6.47
N LEU A 103 -15.32 9.80 5.26
CA LEU A 103 -16.48 8.92 5.01
C LEU A 103 -16.41 7.61 5.79
N SER A 104 -15.21 7.01 5.91
CA SER A 104 -15.02 5.82 6.75
C SER A 104 -15.38 6.11 8.21
N ARG A 105 -14.92 7.25 8.75
CA ARG A 105 -15.27 7.69 10.11
C ARG A 105 -16.76 7.93 10.28
N ALA A 106 -17.42 8.53 9.29
CA ALA A 106 -18.87 8.73 9.32
C ALA A 106 -19.62 7.39 9.34
N SER A 107 -19.19 6.43 8.51
CA SER A 107 -19.74 5.07 8.48
C SER A 107 -19.58 4.36 9.83
N GLU A 108 -18.40 4.44 10.44
CA GLU A 108 -18.11 3.85 11.76
C GLU A 108 -18.94 4.51 12.86
N GLY A 109 -19.09 5.84 12.83
CA GLY A 109 -19.94 6.59 13.74
C GLY A 109 -21.40 6.14 13.66
N PHE A 110 -21.97 6.13 12.45
CA PHE A 110 -23.32 5.65 12.18
C PHE A 110 -23.52 4.21 12.69
N SER A 111 -22.62 3.30 12.31
CA SER A 111 -22.67 1.88 12.71
C SER A 111 -22.57 1.72 14.22
N ARG A 112 -21.74 2.52 14.90
CA ARG A 112 -21.59 2.49 16.36
C ARG A 112 -22.90 2.90 17.05
N HIS A 113 -23.57 3.95 16.59
CA HIS A 113 -24.85 4.37 17.17
C HIS A 113 -25.94 3.32 16.97
N CYS A 114 -26.00 2.67 15.80
CA CYS A 114 -26.88 1.52 15.58
C CYS A 114 -26.60 0.39 16.58
N ARG A 115 -25.33 -0.03 16.72
CA ARG A 115 -24.96 -1.11 17.66
C ARG A 115 -25.26 -0.77 19.12
N LEU A 116 -25.00 0.47 19.55
CA LEU A 116 -25.30 0.91 20.91
C LEU A 116 -26.81 0.92 21.17
N ALA A 117 -27.60 1.34 20.19
CA ALA A 117 -29.06 1.33 20.28
C ALA A 117 -29.66 -0.08 20.31
N GLY A 118 -29.15 -0.98 19.46
CA GLY A 118 -29.57 -2.39 19.40
C GLY A 118 -29.06 -3.27 20.54
N SER A 119 -28.24 -2.73 21.45
CA SER A 119 -27.68 -3.50 22.58
C SER A 119 -28.75 -3.89 23.60
N LEU A 120 -28.70 -5.14 24.07
CA LEU A 120 -29.55 -5.65 25.16
C LEU A 120 -29.36 -4.90 26.48
N PHE A 121 -28.22 -4.22 26.63
CA PHE A 121 -27.84 -3.47 27.83
C PHE A 121 -28.02 -1.96 27.68
N ALA A 122 -28.66 -1.49 26.61
CA ALA A 122 -28.91 -0.06 26.44
C ALA A 122 -29.77 0.48 27.60
N LYS A 123 -29.23 1.44 28.35
CA LYS A 123 -29.91 2.11 29.46
C LYS A 123 -30.37 3.53 29.13
N ALA A 124 -29.88 4.09 28.02
CA ALA A 124 -30.11 5.49 27.65
C ALA A 124 -31.37 5.65 26.79
N PRO A 125 -32.06 6.80 26.89
CA PRO A 125 -33.23 7.09 26.06
C PRO A 125 -32.83 7.19 24.57
N HIS A 126 -33.48 6.38 23.74
CA HIS A 126 -33.26 6.29 22.29
C HIS A 126 -34.01 7.38 21.49
N GLU A 127 -34.48 8.44 22.14
CA GLU A 127 -35.38 9.43 21.54
C GLU A 127 -34.68 10.29 20.49
N GLU A 128 -33.36 10.47 20.63
CA GLU A 128 -32.53 11.24 19.72
C GLU A 128 -31.80 10.35 18.68
N LEU A 129 -32.06 9.04 18.63
CA LEU A 129 -31.30 8.12 17.77
C LEU A 129 -31.41 8.51 16.29
N LYS A 130 -32.62 8.84 15.84
CA LYS A 130 -32.87 9.28 14.46
C LYS A 130 -32.02 10.51 14.12
N GLU A 131 -32.07 11.53 14.96
CA GLU A 131 -31.34 12.79 14.76
C GLU A 131 -29.83 12.53 14.66
N VAL A 132 -29.28 11.69 15.54
CA VAL A 132 -27.85 11.34 15.51
C VAL A 132 -27.47 10.59 14.22
N LEU A 133 -28.28 9.63 13.79
CA LEU A 133 -28.04 8.89 12.55
C LEU A 133 -28.13 9.81 11.32
N GLU A 134 -29.11 10.71 11.32
CA GLU A 134 -29.28 11.72 10.28
C GLU A 134 -28.11 12.68 10.22
N ILE A 135 -27.59 13.16 11.36
CA ILE A 135 -26.39 14.00 11.42
C ILE A 135 -25.20 13.33 10.73
N TRP A 136 -24.93 12.05 11.00
CA TRP A 136 -23.82 11.33 10.38
C TRP A 136 -24.00 11.15 8.87
N LEU A 137 -25.21 10.84 8.43
CA LEU A 137 -25.53 10.67 7.01
C LEU A 137 -25.45 12.01 6.26
N GLN A 138 -26.06 13.06 6.79
CA GLN A 138 -26.04 14.40 6.21
C GLN A 138 -24.61 14.98 6.17
N ALA A 139 -23.81 14.75 7.21
CA ALA A 139 -22.40 15.14 7.20
C ALA A 139 -21.61 14.43 6.09
N ALA A 140 -21.86 13.13 5.85
CA ALA A 140 -21.22 12.38 4.77
C ALA A 140 -21.63 12.89 3.38
N LEU A 141 -22.93 13.19 3.19
CA LEU A 141 -23.45 13.74 1.94
C LEU A 141 -22.89 15.14 1.66
N ARG A 142 -22.95 16.05 2.64
CA ARG A 142 -22.39 17.40 2.51
C ARG A 142 -20.90 17.38 2.20
N LEU A 143 -20.13 16.58 2.94
CA LEU A 143 -18.71 16.41 2.67
C LEU A 143 -18.45 15.95 1.23
N THR A 144 -19.25 15.03 0.73
CA THR A 144 -19.13 14.52 -0.64
C THR A 144 -19.41 15.62 -1.67
N HIS A 145 -20.49 16.39 -1.47
CA HIS A 145 -20.84 17.51 -2.34
C HIS A 145 -19.78 18.62 -2.32
N GLU A 146 -19.32 19.03 -1.14
CA GLU A 146 -18.28 20.07 -0.97
C GLU A 146 -16.96 19.65 -1.59
N THR A 147 -16.56 18.39 -1.39
CA THR A 147 -15.34 17.84 -1.98
C THR A 147 -15.45 17.81 -3.51
N ARG A 148 -16.59 17.38 -4.06
CA ARG A 148 -16.82 17.43 -5.52
C ARG A 148 -16.72 18.86 -6.04
N ALA A 149 -17.47 19.79 -5.46
CA ALA A 149 -17.46 21.19 -5.86
C ALA A 149 -16.05 21.81 -5.90
N THR A 150 -15.18 21.36 -5.00
CA THR A 150 -13.79 21.86 -4.89
C THR A 150 -12.84 21.12 -5.85
N VAL A 151 -12.99 19.81 -5.99
CA VAL A 151 -11.98 18.95 -6.63
C VAL A 151 -12.31 18.61 -8.08
N THR A 152 -13.58 18.63 -8.48
CA THR A 152 -14.01 18.29 -9.84
C THR A 152 -14.17 19.50 -10.75
N THR A 153 -14.06 20.72 -10.22
CA THR A 153 -14.13 21.94 -11.02
C THR A 153 -12.87 22.05 -11.88
N VAL A 154 -13.06 22.00 -13.20
CA VAL A 154 -11.98 22.11 -14.20
C VAL A 154 -11.60 23.58 -14.37
N ALA A 155 -10.33 23.91 -14.15
CA ALA A 155 -9.81 25.23 -14.52
C ALA A 155 -9.49 25.26 -16.02
N ALA A 156 -9.63 26.44 -16.65
CA ALA A 156 -9.37 26.61 -18.08
C ALA A 156 -7.93 26.21 -18.48
N ASP A 157 -6.99 26.40 -17.56
CA ASP A 157 -5.57 26.13 -17.74
C ASP A 157 -5.13 24.75 -17.21
N ASP A 158 -6.07 23.89 -16.78
CA ASP A 158 -5.71 22.55 -16.30
C ASP A 158 -5.02 21.74 -17.43
N GLU A 159 -3.88 21.15 -17.12
CA GLU A 159 -3.24 20.18 -18.00
C GLU A 159 -4.16 18.95 -18.21
N ALA A 160 -4.00 18.27 -19.35
CA ALA A 160 -4.82 17.10 -19.67
C ALA A 160 -4.71 15.98 -18.62
N GLU A 161 -3.57 15.85 -17.95
CA GLU A 161 -3.35 14.90 -16.87
C GLU A 161 -4.13 15.27 -15.59
N VAL A 162 -4.13 16.55 -15.23
CA VAL A 162 -4.90 17.07 -14.08
C VAL A 162 -6.40 16.85 -14.31
N ARG A 163 -6.90 17.14 -15.51
CA ARG A 163 -8.31 16.86 -15.86
C ARG A 163 -8.68 15.39 -15.70
N ARG A 164 -7.86 14.48 -16.23
CA ARG A 164 -8.06 13.02 -16.07
C ARG A 164 -8.06 12.61 -14.60
N GLU A 165 -7.16 13.16 -13.80
CA GLU A 165 -7.09 12.86 -12.38
C GLU A 165 -8.33 13.37 -11.64
N ARG A 166 -8.88 14.54 -11.97
CA ARG A 166 -10.13 15.05 -11.40
C ARG A 166 -11.32 14.13 -11.68
N ASP A 167 -11.43 13.59 -12.89
CA ASP A 167 -12.47 12.60 -13.24
C ASP A 167 -12.32 11.30 -12.45
N LEU A 168 -11.08 10.81 -12.28
CA LEU A 168 -10.82 9.63 -11.43
C LEU A 168 -11.16 9.89 -9.96
N VAL A 169 -10.87 11.10 -9.47
CA VAL A 169 -11.24 11.49 -8.11
C VAL A 169 -12.76 11.48 -7.96
N ASP A 170 -13.51 12.09 -8.88
CA ASP A 170 -14.96 12.10 -8.85
C ASP A 170 -15.57 10.69 -8.77
N GLU A 171 -15.08 9.80 -9.64
CA GLU A 171 -15.51 8.39 -9.65
C GLU A 171 -15.18 7.69 -8.33
N TYR A 172 -13.99 7.92 -7.78
CA TYR A 172 -13.58 7.36 -6.50
C TYR A 172 -14.39 7.90 -5.32
N ILE A 173 -14.68 9.21 -5.30
CA ILE A 173 -15.56 9.85 -4.32
C ILE A 173 -16.92 9.13 -4.31
N SER A 174 -17.47 8.91 -5.50
CA SER A 174 -18.74 8.21 -5.69
C SER A 174 -18.70 6.78 -5.15
N VAL A 175 -17.66 6.01 -5.45
CA VAL A 175 -17.49 4.63 -4.92
C VAL A 175 -17.43 4.64 -3.38
N ARG A 176 -16.69 5.57 -2.79
CA ARG A 176 -16.55 5.68 -1.32
C ARG A 176 -17.86 6.07 -0.63
N LEU A 177 -18.68 6.90 -1.28
CA LEU A 177 -20.02 7.20 -0.77
C LEU A 177 -20.93 5.97 -0.83
N LEU A 178 -20.95 5.23 -1.95
CA LEU A 178 -21.73 3.99 -2.07
C LEU A 178 -21.34 2.96 -1.01
N GLU A 179 -20.05 2.81 -0.71
CA GLU A 179 -19.57 1.91 0.36
C GLU A 179 -20.09 2.34 1.75
N MET A 180 -20.11 3.65 2.03
CA MET A 180 -20.64 4.20 3.28
C MET A 180 -22.14 3.95 3.39
N LEU A 181 -22.91 4.22 2.33
CA LEU A 181 -24.37 3.99 2.28
C LEU A 181 -24.71 2.51 2.44
N ALA A 182 -23.98 1.61 1.76
CA ALA A 182 -24.16 0.17 1.92
C ALA A 182 -23.86 -0.29 3.36
N SER A 183 -22.88 0.34 4.03
CA SER A 183 -22.56 0.07 5.44
C SER A 183 -23.64 0.61 6.40
N ALA A 184 -24.21 1.78 6.09
CA ALA A 184 -25.34 2.33 6.81
C ALA A 184 -26.56 1.39 6.71
N GLN A 185 -26.90 0.92 5.51
CA GLN A 185 -27.99 -0.03 5.30
C GLN A 185 -27.80 -1.31 6.12
N ARG A 186 -26.61 -1.93 6.07
CA ARG A 186 -26.31 -3.13 6.88
C ARG A 186 -26.46 -2.86 8.39
N SER A 187 -26.11 -1.67 8.84
CA SER A 187 -26.23 -1.27 10.24
C SER A 187 -27.69 -1.06 10.67
N LEU A 188 -28.53 -0.53 9.77
CA LEU A 188 -29.97 -0.39 9.98
C LEU A 188 -30.66 -1.76 10.02
N SER A 189 -30.34 -2.66 9.09
CA SER A 189 -30.88 -4.03 9.12
C SER A 189 -30.50 -4.77 10.40
N ALA A 190 -29.25 -4.63 10.87
CA ALA A 190 -28.83 -5.20 12.15
C ALA A 190 -29.54 -4.56 13.37
N LEU A 191 -29.94 -3.28 13.26
CA LEU A 191 -30.69 -2.58 14.29
C LEU A 191 -32.14 -3.05 14.35
N THR A 192 -32.80 -3.22 13.20
CA THR A 192 -34.19 -3.69 13.11
C THR A 192 -34.33 -5.16 13.54
N GLU A 193 -33.32 -5.99 13.26
CA GLU A 193 -33.24 -7.38 13.72
C GLU A 193 -32.85 -7.53 15.21
N SER A 194 -32.55 -6.43 15.91
CA SER A 194 -32.07 -6.49 17.29
C SER A 194 -33.16 -6.94 18.28
N ARG A 195 -32.76 -7.76 19.27
CA ARG A 195 -33.65 -8.23 20.36
C ARG A 195 -33.73 -7.25 21.54
N SER A 196 -33.49 -5.97 21.29
CA SER A 196 -33.51 -4.93 22.31
C SER A 196 -34.90 -4.84 22.97
N ARG A 197 -34.95 -4.39 24.22
CA ARG A 197 -36.21 -4.08 24.93
C ARG A 197 -37.03 -2.99 24.22
N HIS A 198 -36.39 -2.24 23.33
CA HIS A 198 -36.98 -1.16 22.54
C HIS A 198 -37.18 -1.53 21.06
N ALA A 199 -37.18 -2.82 20.70
CA ALA A 199 -37.22 -3.29 19.31
C ALA A 199 -38.30 -2.61 18.44
N ALA A 200 -39.53 -2.47 18.94
CA ALA A 200 -40.61 -1.82 18.17
C ALA A 200 -40.32 -0.34 17.83
N ARG A 201 -39.71 0.41 18.77
CA ARG A 201 -39.30 1.81 18.53
C ARG A 201 -38.11 1.87 17.57
N LEU A 202 -37.15 0.96 17.72
CA LEU A 202 -35.97 0.89 16.86
C LEU A 202 -36.33 0.46 15.44
N ALA A 203 -37.32 -0.41 15.25
CA ALA A 203 -37.83 -0.81 13.95
C ALA A 203 -38.35 0.39 13.17
N ARG A 204 -39.18 1.24 13.81
CA ARG A 204 -39.68 2.48 13.21
C ARG A 204 -38.57 3.44 12.83
N VAL A 205 -37.58 3.65 13.71
CA VAL A 205 -36.42 4.50 13.39
C VAL A 205 -35.60 3.90 12.25
N GLY A 206 -35.47 2.57 12.20
CA GLY A 206 -34.84 1.83 11.11
C GLY A 206 -35.52 2.12 9.78
N GLU A 207 -36.84 1.90 9.68
CA GLU A 207 -37.64 2.16 8.48
C GLU A 207 -37.52 3.61 7.99
N GLU A 208 -37.66 4.58 8.90
CA GLU A 208 -37.53 6.00 8.58
C GLU A 208 -36.14 6.34 8.05
N MET A 209 -35.08 5.76 8.62
CA MET A 209 -33.70 5.99 8.16
C MET A 209 -33.35 5.21 6.89
N GLU A 210 -33.94 4.04 6.66
CA GLU A 210 -33.78 3.26 5.43
C GLU A 210 -34.32 4.04 4.23
N GLU A 211 -35.44 4.75 4.38
CA GLU A 211 -35.96 5.63 3.34
C GLU A 211 -34.98 6.76 2.99
N VAL A 212 -34.34 7.38 3.99
CA VAL A 212 -33.33 8.42 3.78
C VAL A 212 -32.08 7.87 3.08
N VAL A 213 -31.60 6.69 3.49
CA VAL A 213 -30.46 6.01 2.85
C VAL A 213 -30.80 5.62 1.41
N ALA A 214 -32.00 5.11 1.16
CA ALA A 214 -32.47 4.74 -0.17
C ALA A 214 -32.56 5.95 -1.10
N SER A 215 -33.08 7.08 -0.60
CA SER A 215 -33.11 8.35 -1.35
C SER A 215 -31.70 8.83 -1.70
N ALA A 216 -30.76 8.81 -0.75
CA ALA A 216 -29.36 9.16 -0.98
C ALA A 216 -28.68 8.21 -1.99
N LEU A 217 -28.95 6.91 -1.91
CA LEU A 217 -28.47 5.92 -2.86
C LEU A 217 -29.02 6.17 -4.27
N ALA A 218 -30.32 6.43 -4.41
CA ALA A 218 -30.94 6.73 -5.69
C ALA A 218 -30.37 7.99 -6.35
N ALA A 219 -30.14 9.04 -5.54
CA ALA A 219 -29.49 10.27 -6.00
C ALA A 219 -28.06 10.00 -6.51
N GLU A 220 -27.28 9.22 -5.78
CA GLU A 220 -25.90 8.89 -6.17
C GLU A 220 -25.86 7.98 -7.41
N LEU A 221 -26.77 7.01 -7.55
CA LEU A 221 -26.90 6.18 -8.76
C LEU A 221 -27.28 7.02 -9.98
N SER A 222 -28.21 7.97 -9.83
CA SER A 222 -28.58 8.92 -10.88
C SER A 222 -27.38 9.78 -11.30
N TYR A 223 -26.61 10.28 -10.32
CA TYR A 223 -25.38 11.03 -10.57
C TYR A 223 -24.35 10.21 -11.36
N ARG A 224 -24.08 8.97 -10.94
CA ARG A 224 -23.16 8.05 -11.65
C ARG A 224 -23.59 7.81 -13.07
N LYS A 225 -24.90 7.59 -13.31
CA LYS A 225 -25.45 7.41 -14.65
C LYS A 225 -25.24 8.66 -15.52
N GLY A 226 -25.47 9.85 -14.96
CA GLY A 226 -25.23 11.13 -15.65
C GLY A 226 -23.77 11.37 -16.00
N ARG A 227 -22.82 10.86 -15.20
CA ARG A 227 -21.38 10.93 -15.44
C ARG A 227 -20.82 9.77 -16.28
N GLY A 228 -21.65 8.76 -16.59
CA GLY A 228 -21.22 7.57 -17.32
C GLY A 228 -20.33 6.62 -16.51
N PHE A 229 -20.38 6.69 -15.18
CA PHE A 229 -19.60 5.80 -14.32
C PHE A 229 -20.21 4.38 -14.29
N PRO A 230 -19.37 3.32 -14.22
CA PRO A 230 -19.87 1.95 -14.08
C PRO A 230 -20.77 1.81 -12.86
N CYS A 231 -21.92 1.17 -13.01
CA CYS A 231 -22.84 0.88 -11.92
C CYS A 231 -23.01 -0.64 -11.78
N ALA A 232 -23.18 -1.12 -10.56
CA ALA A 232 -23.55 -2.51 -10.33
C ALA A 232 -25.00 -2.71 -10.79
N ASP A 233 -25.22 -3.68 -11.65
CA ASP A 233 -26.54 -4.12 -12.09
C ASP A 233 -26.86 -5.46 -11.39
N PRO A 234 -27.93 -5.55 -10.58
CA PRO A 234 -28.29 -6.79 -9.90
C PRO A 234 -28.63 -7.93 -10.87
N ASP A 235 -29.06 -7.62 -12.10
CA ASP A 235 -29.46 -8.62 -13.08
C ASP A 235 -28.29 -9.12 -13.95
N SER A 236 -27.09 -8.53 -13.79
CA SER A 236 -25.91 -8.85 -14.58
C SER A 236 -24.67 -9.08 -13.71
N ALA A 237 -24.30 -10.36 -13.54
CA ALA A 237 -23.08 -10.75 -12.85
C ALA A 237 -21.83 -10.09 -13.48
N HIS A 238 -21.81 -9.93 -14.80
CA HIS A 238 -20.70 -9.28 -15.50
C HIS A 238 -20.60 -7.78 -15.17
N ALA A 239 -21.73 -7.07 -15.06
CA ALA A 239 -21.73 -5.67 -14.67
C ALA A 239 -21.22 -5.49 -13.22
N LEU A 240 -21.60 -6.40 -12.32
CA LEU A 240 -21.08 -6.43 -10.95
C LEU A 240 -19.56 -6.67 -10.92
N GLU A 241 -19.05 -7.64 -11.68
CA GLU A 241 -17.59 -7.89 -11.78
C GLU A 241 -16.84 -6.67 -12.29
N ASN A 242 -17.34 -6.04 -13.37
CA ASN A 242 -16.74 -4.83 -13.93
C ASN A 242 -16.71 -3.67 -12.92
N TYR A 243 -17.80 -3.50 -12.15
CA TYR A 243 -17.86 -2.50 -11.09
C TYR A 243 -16.83 -2.78 -9.97
N LEU A 244 -16.68 -4.03 -9.54
CA LEU A 244 -15.75 -4.42 -8.49
C LEU A 244 -14.29 -4.29 -8.94
N ASP A 245 -13.96 -4.70 -10.16
CA ASP A 245 -12.63 -4.52 -10.73
C ASP A 245 -12.27 -3.03 -10.86
N ARG A 246 -13.20 -2.21 -11.36
CA ARG A 246 -13.00 -0.77 -11.45
C ARG A 246 -12.77 -0.12 -10.08
N SER A 247 -13.60 -0.47 -9.10
CA SER A 247 -13.49 0.03 -7.72
C SER A 247 -12.15 -0.36 -7.08
N SER A 248 -11.68 -1.60 -7.32
CA SER A 248 -10.38 -2.09 -6.86
C SER A 248 -9.21 -1.32 -7.50
N LYS A 249 -9.28 -1.07 -8.81
CA LYS A 249 -8.28 -0.28 -9.54
C LYS A 249 -8.21 1.16 -9.03
N LEU A 250 -9.37 1.82 -8.83
CA LEU A 250 -9.41 3.17 -8.27
C LEU A 250 -8.79 3.22 -6.88
N LYS A 251 -9.16 2.27 -6.01
CA LYS A 251 -8.59 2.19 -4.66
C LYS A 251 -7.07 2.05 -4.70
N LYS A 252 -6.53 1.16 -5.55
CA LYS A 252 -5.08 1.01 -5.73
C LYS A 252 -4.44 2.31 -6.22
N HIS A 253 -4.99 2.91 -7.27
CA HIS A 253 -4.50 4.17 -7.86
C HIS A 253 -4.36 5.30 -6.82
N PHE A 254 -5.37 5.49 -5.96
CA PHE A 254 -5.29 6.52 -4.92
C PHE A 254 -4.39 6.12 -3.75
N GLN A 255 -4.38 4.84 -3.36
CA GLN A 255 -3.53 4.36 -2.28
C GLN A 255 -2.05 4.31 -2.63
N GLU A 256 -1.68 4.30 -3.92
CA GLU A 256 -0.29 4.40 -4.39
C GLU A 256 0.47 5.58 -3.75
N VAL A 257 -0.21 6.70 -3.49
CA VAL A 257 0.39 7.90 -2.86
C VAL A 257 0.80 7.66 -1.40
N LEU A 258 0.21 6.67 -0.74
CA LEU A 258 0.56 6.30 0.63
C LEU A 258 1.80 5.38 0.69
N PHE A 259 2.27 4.85 -0.45
CA PHE A 259 3.45 4.01 -0.49
C PHE A 259 4.69 4.87 -0.67
N LEU A 260 5.56 4.86 0.33
CA LEU A 260 6.92 5.38 0.22
C LEU A 260 7.76 4.38 -0.56
N GLU A 261 8.44 4.85 -1.60
CA GLU A 261 9.45 4.04 -2.30
C GLU A 261 10.63 3.81 -1.35
N ARG A 262 10.91 2.54 -1.09
CA ARG A 262 11.99 2.11 -0.23
C ARG A 262 13.23 1.88 -1.07
N GLU A 263 14.15 2.84 -1.06
CA GLU A 263 15.51 2.64 -1.55
C GLU A 263 16.37 2.08 -0.41
N SER A 264 16.81 0.82 -0.54
CA SER A 264 17.83 0.26 0.34
C SER A 264 19.14 0.13 -0.43
N TYR A 265 20.16 0.88 -0.01
CA TYR A 265 21.52 0.67 -0.51
C TYR A 265 22.36 -0.01 0.58
N GLN A 266 23.25 -0.91 0.15
CA GLN A 266 24.23 -1.51 1.03
C GLN A 266 25.42 -0.55 1.15
N VAL A 267 25.65 0.00 2.34
CA VAL A 267 26.78 0.91 2.59
C VAL A 267 28.12 0.22 2.28
N ALA A 268 28.17 -1.10 2.46
CA ALA A 268 29.31 -1.94 2.14
C ALA A 268 29.77 -1.78 0.68
N ASP A 269 28.86 -1.69 -0.30
CA ASP A 269 29.22 -1.59 -1.71
C ASP A 269 29.89 -0.25 -2.03
N ARG A 270 29.38 0.85 -1.47
CA ARG A 270 29.97 2.18 -1.69
C ARG A 270 31.30 2.35 -0.93
N ALA A 271 31.40 1.79 0.27
CA ALA A 271 32.66 1.76 1.02
C ALA A 271 33.72 0.91 0.31
N TYR A 272 33.33 -0.20 -0.32
CA TYR A 272 34.23 -1.07 -1.07
C TYR A 272 34.94 -0.33 -2.21
N HIS A 273 34.21 0.47 -3.00
CA HIS A 273 34.80 1.24 -4.10
C HIS A 273 35.77 2.33 -3.62
N TRP A 274 35.43 3.04 -2.53
CA TRP A 274 36.31 4.06 -1.93
C TRP A 274 37.59 3.45 -1.35
N VAL A 275 37.46 2.34 -0.62
CA VAL A 275 38.60 1.64 -0.02
C VAL A 275 39.49 1.01 -1.09
N ALA A 276 38.91 0.41 -2.13
CA ALA A 276 39.66 -0.11 -3.27
C ALA A 276 40.43 1.00 -3.99
N GLY A 277 39.82 2.16 -4.22
CA GLY A 277 40.48 3.34 -4.79
C GLY A 277 41.64 3.85 -3.93
N PHE A 278 41.47 3.91 -2.60
CA PHE A 278 42.53 4.30 -1.67
C PHE A 278 43.74 3.36 -1.71
N PHE A 279 43.52 2.04 -1.69
CA PHE A 279 44.60 1.06 -1.79
C PHE A 279 45.28 1.08 -3.16
N ALA A 280 44.53 1.32 -4.25
CA ALA A 280 45.12 1.51 -5.57
C ALA A 280 46.04 2.73 -5.63
N LEU A 281 45.66 3.83 -4.95
CA LEU A 281 46.49 5.03 -4.85
C LEU A 281 47.77 4.77 -4.06
N ILE A 282 47.69 4.12 -2.89
CA ILE A 282 48.88 3.73 -2.11
C ILE A 282 49.82 2.85 -2.94
N ALA A 283 49.27 1.83 -3.62
CA ALA A 283 50.05 0.93 -4.45
C ALA A 283 50.76 1.67 -5.61
N SER A 284 50.08 2.65 -6.20
CA SER A 284 50.63 3.47 -7.29
C SER A 284 51.74 4.40 -6.80
N THR A 285 51.53 5.09 -5.67
CA THR A 285 52.55 5.95 -5.05
C THR A 285 53.77 5.15 -4.63
N TRP A 286 53.57 3.95 -4.08
CA TRP A 286 54.65 3.05 -3.69
C TRP A 286 55.45 2.55 -4.90
N ALA A 287 54.77 2.14 -5.97
CA ALA A 287 55.42 1.73 -7.22
C ALA A 287 56.23 2.88 -7.84
N PHE A 288 55.69 4.10 -7.80
CA PHE A 288 56.35 5.29 -8.31
C PHE A 288 57.61 5.66 -7.52
N MET A 289 57.54 5.64 -6.17
CA MET A 289 58.74 5.86 -5.33
C MET A 289 59.83 4.82 -5.62
N TRP A 290 59.45 3.57 -5.88
CA TRP A 290 60.40 2.52 -6.21
C TRP A 290 61.03 2.70 -7.59
N GLN A 291 60.25 3.13 -8.59
CA GLN A 291 60.77 3.46 -9.90
C GLN A 291 61.82 4.57 -9.82
N ILE A 292 61.56 5.62 -9.03
CA ILE A 292 62.52 6.71 -8.80
C ILE A 292 63.80 6.18 -8.13
N ALA A 293 63.67 5.40 -7.06
CA ALA A 293 64.82 4.87 -6.32
C ALA A 293 65.67 3.88 -7.16
N LEU A 294 65.03 3.08 -8.03
CA LEU A 294 65.74 2.21 -8.97
C LEU A 294 66.45 2.99 -10.06
N VAL A 295 65.83 4.03 -10.61
CA VAL A 295 66.43 4.89 -11.65
C VAL A 295 67.63 5.64 -11.10
N ASP A 296 67.53 6.22 -9.90
CA ASP A 296 68.60 6.98 -9.25
C ASP A 296 69.83 6.10 -8.89
N ARG A 297 69.58 4.82 -8.56
CA ARG A 297 70.67 3.85 -8.36
C ARG A 297 71.25 3.31 -9.67
N ALA A 298 70.46 3.22 -10.74
CA ALA A 298 70.94 2.79 -12.05
C ALA A 298 71.85 3.85 -12.69
N THR A 299 71.58 5.14 -12.47
CA THR A 299 72.43 6.25 -12.95
C THR A 299 73.75 6.39 -12.18
N ASN A 300 73.82 5.91 -10.94
CA ASN A 300 75.00 5.99 -10.07
C ASN A 300 75.90 4.73 -10.06
N ALA A 301 75.56 3.69 -10.83
CA ALA A 301 76.28 2.42 -10.80
C ALA A 301 77.38 2.33 -11.89
N GLN A 302 78.60 2.79 -11.59
CA GLN A 302 79.78 2.61 -12.45
C GLN A 302 80.64 1.38 -12.11
N THR A 303 80.27 0.53 -11.16
CA THR A 303 81.03 -0.70 -10.83
C THR A 303 80.12 -1.93 -10.76
N VAL A 304 80.19 -2.73 -11.83
CA VAL A 304 79.38 -3.94 -12.03
C VAL A 304 80.11 -5.15 -11.41
N SER A 305 79.76 -5.51 -10.17
CA SER A 305 80.03 -6.87 -9.65
C SER A 305 79.21 -7.22 -8.41
N SER A 306 79.10 -6.33 -7.40
CA SER A 306 78.25 -6.57 -6.20
C SER A 306 76.86 -5.93 -6.26
N GLY A 307 76.67 -4.96 -7.17
CA GLY A 307 75.41 -4.24 -7.36
C GLY A 307 74.26 -5.11 -7.88
N LEU A 308 74.54 -6.08 -8.77
CA LEU A 308 73.48 -6.86 -9.42
C LEU A 308 72.73 -7.77 -8.43
N VAL A 309 73.45 -8.37 -7.48
CA VAL A 309 72.87 -9.25 -6.44
C VAL A 309 72.05 -8.43 -5.44
N THR A 310 72.54 -7.25 -5.05
CA THR A 310 71.79 -6.32 -4.19
C THR A 310 70.54 -5.81 -4.90
N PHE A 311 70.60 -5.48 -6.20
CA PHE A 311 69.43 -5.10 -6.99
C PHE A 311 68.40 -6.23 -7.11
N ALA A 312 68.84 -7.47 -7.37
CA ALA A 312 67.93 -8.62 -7.45
C ALA A 312 67.25 -8.92 -6.10
N LEU A 313 67.99 -8.84 -5.00
CA LEU A 313 67.44 -8.97 -3.64
C LEU A 313 66.44 -7.86 -3.33
N LEU A 314 66.79 -6.62 -3.66
CA LEU A 314 65.90 -5.47 -3.48
C LEU A 314 64.63 -5.59 -4.33
N ALA A 315 64.74 -6.00 -5.59
CA ALA A 315 63.59 -6.27 -6.45
C ALA A 315 62.72 -7.40 -5.88
N GLY A 316 63.32 -8.47 -5.36
CA GLY A 316 62.61 -9.57 -4.70
C GLY A 316 61.88 -9.13 -3.43
N VAL A 317 62.53 -8.35 -2.57
CA VAL A 317 61.92 -7.79 -1.35
C VAL A 317 60.76 -6.87 -1.70
N VAL A 318 60.89 -6.05 -2.75
CA VAL A 318 59.83 -5.13 -3.19
C VAL A 318 58.65 -5.89 -3.77
N TYR A 319 58.92 -6.93 -4.57
CA TYR A 319 57.87 -7.77 -5.11
C TYR A 319 57.11 -8.49 -4.00
N ALA A 320 57.82 -9.10 -3.05
CA ALA A 320 57.23 -9.75 -1.88
C ALA A 320 56.44 -8.76 -1.00
N SER A 321 56.94 -7.54 -0.82
CA SER A 321 56.25 -6.50 -0.05
C SER A 321 54.97 -6.02 -0.72
N LYS A 322 55.00 -5.84 -2.05
CA LYS A 322 53.82 -5.48 -2.85
C LYS A 322 52.74 -6.55 -2.74
N ASP A 323 53.13 -7.82 -2.83
CA ASP A 323 52.19 -8.94 -2.77
C ASP A 323 51.58 -9.09 -1.37
N ARG A 324 52.39 -8.95 -0.31
CA ARG A 324 51.90 -8.95 1.07
C ARG A 324 50.98 -7.77 1.39
N LEU A 325 51.25 -6.56 0.88
CA LEU A 325 50.36 -5.41 1.05
C LEU A 325 49.01 -5.64 0.37
N LYS A 326 48.99 -6.26 -0.81
CA LYS A 326 47.75 -6.60 -1.52
C LYS A 326 46.94 -7.66 -0.75
N GLU A 327 47.59 -8.69 -0.22
CA GLU A 327 46.93 -9.72 0.58
C GLU A 327 46.38 -9.18 1.91
N ILE A 328 47.15 -8.35 2.61
CA ILE A 328 46.73 -7.70 3.87
C ILE A 328 45.55 -6.78 3.61
N GLY A 329 45.58 -5.98 2.54
CA GLY A 329 44.46 -5.14 2.12
C GLY A 329 43.21 -5.95 1.82
N ARG A 330 43.32 -7.03 1.04
CA ARG A 330 42.20 -7.91 0.70
C ARG A 330 41.58 -8.56 1.94
N ASN A 331 42.41 -9.13 2.81
CA ASN A 331 41.95 -9.80 4.03
C ASN A 331 41.33 -8.81 5.03
N TRP A 332 41.92 -7.63 5.18
CA TRP A 332 41.37 -6.55 6.00
C TRP A 332 40.01 -6.08 5.48
N MET A 333 39.87 -5.90 4.16
CA MET A 333 38.62 -5.54 3.52
C MET A 333 37.53 -6.59 3.78
N THR A 334 37.78 -7.87 3.46
CA THR A 334 36.76 -8.92 3.67
C THR A 334 36.36 -9.11 5.14
N ARG A 335 37.28 -9.04 6.10
CA ARG A 335 36.95 -9.30 7.51
C ARG A 335 36.40 -8.09 8.24
N ARG A 336 36.91 -6.89 7.96
CA ARG A 336 36.55 -5.68 8.72
C ARG A 336 35.42 -4.90 8.06
N VAL A 337 35.34 -4.86 6.72
CA VAL A 337 34.24 -4.15 6.04
C VAL A 337 32.91 -4.87 6.22
N HIS A 338 32.88 -6.20 6.09
CA HIS A 338 31.66 -6.96 6.40
C HIS A 338 31.27 -6.91 7.88
N ARG A 339 32.24 -6.90 8.80
CA ARG A 339 31.95 -6.84 10.25
C ARG A 339 31.48 -5.46 10.72
N VAL A 340 32.00 -4.37 10.14
CA VAL A 340 31.66 -3.00 10.56
C VAL A 340 30.52 -2.39 9.72
N TRP A 341 30.53 -2.59 8.40
CA TRP A 341 29.55 -1.98 7.48
C TRP A 341 28.61 -3.00 6.82
N GLY A 342 28.89 -4.29 6.87
CA GLY A 342 28.03 -5.33 6.26
C GLY A 342 26.64 -5.44 6.90
N ALA A 343 26.47 -4.97 8.14
CA ALA A 343 25.18 -4.93 8.81
C ALA A 343 24.45 -3.58 8.66
N GLN A 344 25.12 -2.52 8.19
CA GLN A 344 24.51 -1.20 8.04
C GLN A 344 23.79 -1.09 6.69
N ARG A 345 22.50 -1.39 6.71
CA ARG A 345 21.57 -1.03 5.66
C ARG A 345 21.00 0.35 5.98
N VAL A 346 21.22 1.31 5.09
CA VAL A 346 20.51 2.59 5.16
C VAL A 346 19.34 2.50 4.22
N THR A 347 18.13 2.50 4.80
CA THR A 347 16.88 2.60 4.06
C THR A 347 16.47 4.05 3.99
N LYS A 348 16.38 4.59 2.78
CA LYS A 348 15.74 5.89 2.53
C LYS A 348 14.31 5.62 2.05
N TYR A 349 13.38 6.37 2.62
CA TYR A 349 11.99 6.40 2.18
C TYR A 349 11.80 7.69 1.40
N ARG A 350 11.39 7.58 0.14
CA ARG A 350 11.10 8.75 -0.71
C ARG A 350 9.63 8.71 -1.11
N ALA A 351 9.01 9.88 -1.24
CA ALA A 351 7.76 9.97 -1.98
C ALA A 351 8.03 9.54 -3.44
N PRO A 352 7.15 8.73 -4.06
CA PRO A 352 7.36 8.22 -5.39
C PRO A 352 7.60 9.38 -6.36
N ALA A 353 8.72 9.32 -7.08
CA ALA A 353 9.00 10.29 -8.13
C ALA A 353 8.22 9.85 -9.38
N ARG A 354 7.22 10.63 -9.77
CA ARG A 354 6.71 10.58 -11.15
C ARG A 354 7.20 11.82 -11.87
#